data_AF-A0A0D0SAA5-F1
#
_entry.id   AF-A0A0D0SAA5-F1
#
_cell.length_a   1.000
_cell.length_b   1.000
_cell.length_c   1.000
_cell.angle_alpha   90.00
_cell.angle_beta   90.00
_cell.angle_gamma   90.00
#
_symmetry.space_group_name_H-M   'P 1'
#
loop_
_entity.id
_entity.type
_entity.pdbx_description
1 polymer ?
#
loop_
_entity_poly.entity_id
_entity_poly.type
_entity_poly.pdbx_seq_one_letter_code
_entity_poly.pdbx_strand_id
1 'polypeptide(L)'
;MLILCGSSMSYMEDHVLAYRAPLYGRRTAQMKVLPFDFEEVCEYFSGFLAEEKALMYGIVGGTPQYLLQMNDQWSIEENIKNTFLNPTSSLFEEPENLLKQEVREATLYNAIITAIATGSSRMSEISTKVGENTSVCATYLKNLISLGLIKKKHLMEKKPLGGQFIVLRIICFDFGIDLFQRIVLLFIEGQQI
;
A
#
# COMPACT_ATOMS: atom_id res chain seq x y z
N MET A 1 37.35 3.99 4.60
CA MET A 1 36.07 3.46 5.10
C MET A 1 35.16 3.27 3.89
N LEU A 2 34.62 2.08 3.68
CA LEU A 2 33.69 1.77 2.58
C LEU A 2 32.33 1.46 3.22
N ILE A 3 31.28 2.13 2.76
CA ILE A 3 29.89 1.85 3.15
C ILE A 3 29.19 1.32 1.92
N LEU A 4 28.59 0.14 2.06
CA LEU A 4 27.76 -0.47 1.03
C LEU A 4 26.32 -0.50 1.52
N CYS A 5 25.41 0.12 0.77
CA CYS A 5 23.97 0.11 1.02
C CYS A 5 23.24 -0.48 -0.19
N GLY A 6 22.11 -1.14 0.08
CA GLY A 6 21.27 -1.73 -0.95
C GLY A 6 19.88 -2.02 -0.39
N SER A 7 18.85 -1.84 -1.21
CA SER A 7 17.45 -2.10 -0.84
C SER A 7 17.09 -3.59 -0.88
N SER A 8 17.77 -4.38 -1.73
CA SER A 8 17.54 -5.83 -1.81
C SER A 8 18.40 -6.59 -0.80
N MET A 9 17.79 -6.96 0.32
CA MET A 9 18.45 -7.73 1.38
C MET A 9 18.96 -9.07 0.86
N SER A 10 18.16 -9.78 0.06
CA SER A 10 18.53 -11.08 -0.53
C SER A 10 19.72 -10.96 -1.46
N TYR A 11 19.76 -9.93 -2.33
CA TYR A 11 20.90 -9.72 -3.21
C TYR A 11 22.19 -9.41 -2.43
N MET A 12 22.08 -8.59 -1.39
CA MET A 12 23.20 -8.26 -0.51
C MET A 12 23.76 -9.51 0.17
N GLU A 13 22.89 -10.42 0.64
CA GLU A 13 23.29 -11.67 1.29
C GLU A 13 23.86 -12.70 0.30
N ASP A 14 23.19 -12.90 -0.83
CA ASP A 14 23.48 -14.00 -1.78
C ASP A 14 24.62 -13.69 -2.75
N HIS A 15 24.89 -12.42 -3.05
CA HIS A 15 25.85 -12.03 -4.08
C HIS A 15 27.00 -11.19 -3.53
N VAL A 16 26.71 -10.28 -2.60
CA VAL A 16 27.72 -9.33 -2.12
C VAL A 16 28.44 -9.83 -0.87
N LEU A 17 27.73 -10.53 0.01
CA LEU A 17 28.25 -11.07 1.27
C LEU A 17 28.37 -12.60 1.27
N ALA A 18 28.03 -13.26 0.17
CA ALA A 18 28.14 -14.70 0.05
C ALA A 18 29.58 -15.18 0.23
N TYR A 19 29.74 -16.45 0.62
CA TYR A 19 31.04 -17.07 0.89
C TYR A 19 32.09 -16.86 -0.21
N ARG A 20 31.65 -16.87 -1.47
CA ARG A 20 32.52 -16.69 -2.65
C ARG A 20 32.77 -15.22 -3.03
N ALA A 21 32.12 -14.28 -2.34
CA ALA A 21 32.22 -12.85 -2.64
C ALA A 21 33.48 -12.23 -2.01
N PRO A 22 34.10 -11.21 -2.64
CA PRO A 22 35.32 -10.57 -2.15
C PRO A 22 35.21 -9.96 -0.75
N LEU A 23 33.98 -9.64 -0.32
CA LEU A 23 33.69 -9.01 0.96
C LEU A 23 33.37 -10.03 2.07
N TYR A 24 33.36 -11.33 1.78
CA TYR A 24 33.12 -12.37 2.78
C TYR A 24 34.12 -12.27 3.93
N GLY A 25 33.61 -12.28 5.17
CA GLY A 25 34.42 -12.18 6.39
C GLY A 25 35.13 -10.83 6.60
N ARG A 26 34.92 -9.82 5.73
CA ARG A 26 35.55 -8.49 5.83
C ARG A 26 34.61 -7.41 6.36
N ARG A 27 33.44 -7.80 6.86
CA ARG A 27 32.42 -6.89 7.39
C ARG A 27 32.71 -6.54 8.85
N THR A 28 32.94 -5.25 9.12
CA THR A 28 33.15 -4.74 10.48
C THR A 28 31.84 -4.34 11.17
N ALA A 29 30.83 -3.93 10.42
CA ALA A 29 29.52 -3.55 10.95
C ALA A 29 28.40 -3.91 9.95
N GLN A 30 27.21 -4.20 10.47
CA GLN A 30 25.98 -4.32 9.70
C GLN A 30 24.90 -3.52 10.41
N MET A 31 24.19 -2.70 9.65
CA MET A 31 23.01 -2.00 10.14
C MET A 31 21.86 -2.31 9.20
N LYS A 32 20.74 -2.79 9.76
CA LYS A 32 19.47 -2.87 9.05
C LYS A 32 18.69 -1.62 9.40
N VAL A 33 18.50 -0.74 8.42
CA VAL A 33 17.66 0.44 8.59
C VAL A 33 16.21 -0.02 8.44
N LEU A 34 15.41 0.21 9.47
CA LEU A 34 13.98 -0.06 9.47
C LEU A 34 13.22 1.25 9.27
N PRO A 35 11.97 1.20 8.78
CA PRO A 35 11.07 2.35 8.87
C PRO A 35 10.90 2.79 10.33
N PHE A 36 10.55 4.06 10.52
CA PHE A 36 10.26 4.59 11.85
C PHE A 36 9.05 3.88 12.47
N ASP A 37 9.11 3.65 13.77
CA ASP A 37 7.94 3.21 14.52
C ASP A 37 6.96 4.37 14.79
N PHE A 38 5.84 4.06 15.42
CA PHE A 38 4.81 5.05 15.72
C PHE A 38 5.32 6.15 16.66
N GLU A 39 6.13 5.79 17.65
CA GLU A 39 6.67 6.73 18.64
C GLU A 39 7.63 7.71 17.97
N GLU A 40 8.54 7.21 17.13
CA GLU A 40 9.47 8.01 16.33
C GLU A 40 8.72 8.96 15.37
N VAL A 41 7.62 8.52 14.74
CA VAL A 41 6.78 9.40 13.90
C VAL A 41 6.03 10.44 14.74
N CYS A 42 5.59 10.09 15.94
CA CYS A 42 4.98 11.04 16.85
C CYS A 42 5.95 12.11 17.32
N GLU A 43 7.23 11.77 17.52
CA GLU A 43 8.29 12.73 17.83
C GLU A 43 8.62 13.62 16.64
N TYR A 44 8.61 13.07 15.42
CA TYR A 44 8.88 13.80 14.19
C TYR A 44 7.86 14.93 13.93
N PHE A 45 6.56 14.65 14.06
CA PHE A 45 5.52 15.65 13.83
C PHE A 45 5.24 16.46 15.10
N SER A 46 5.54 17.76 15.08
CA SER A 46 5.34 18.64 16.24
C SER A 46 4.04 19.44 16.17
N GLY A 47 3.56 19.73 14.96
CA GLY A 47 2.35 20.52 14.71
C GLY A 47 1.03 19.76 14.85
N PHE A 48 1.06 18.43 14.72
CA PHE A 48 -0.15 17.60 14.80
C PHE A 48 -0.62 17.32 16.23
N LEU A 49 -1.94 17.23 16.40
CA LEU A 49 -2.56 16.64 17.59
C LEU A 49 -2.29 15.14 17.66
N ALA A 50 -2.43 14.54 18.85
CA ALA A 50 -2.18 13.11 19.05
C ALA A 50 -3.01 12.21 18.12
N GLU A 51 -4.28 12.56 17.89
CA GLU A 51 -5.15 11.86 16.95
C GLU A 51 -4.62 11.97 15.52
N GLU A 52 -4.27 13.17 15.07
CA GLU A 52 -3.72 13.43 13.73
C GLU A 52 -2.41 12.68 13.48
N LYS A 53 -1.53 12.57 14.49
CA LYS A 53 -0.31 11.75 14.41
C LYS A 53 -0.64 10.28 14.16
N ALA A 54 -1.65 9.74 14.85
CA ALA A 54 -2.13 8.38 14.62
C ALA A 54 -2.74 8.21 13.22
N LEU A 55 -3.52 9.19 12.74
CA LEU A 55 -4.05 9.17 11.37
C LEU A 55 -2.90 9.20 10.35
N MET A 56 -1.94 10.10 10.54
CA MET A 56 -0.82 10.27 9.61
C MET A 56 0.05 9.01 9.54
N TYR A 57 0.43 8.44 10.69
CA TYR A 57 1.14 7.16 10.72
C TYR A 57 0.33 6.04 10.06
N GLY A 58 -0.99 6.02 10.23
CA GLY A 58 -1.86 5.06 9.54
C GLY A 58 -1.92 5.24 8.02
N ILE A 59 -1.66 6.45 7.50
CA ILE A 59 -1.69 6.77 6.07
C ILE A 59 -0.34 6.48 5.41
N VAL A 60 0.76 7.02 5.97
CA VAL A 60 2.09 6.96 5.35
C VAL A 60 3.05 5.95 5.99
N GLY A 61 2.68 5.39 7.13
CA GLY A 61 3.55 4.51 7.91
C GLY A 61 4.79 5.23 8.43
N GLY A 62 5.86 4.45 8.63
CA GLY A 62 7.15 4.91 9.13
C GLY A 62 8.19 5.27 8.06
N THR A 63 7.84 5.18 6.77
CA THR A 63 8.82 5.34 5.70
C THR A 63 9.29 6.79 5.63
N PRO A 64 10.58 7.10 5.86
CA PRO A 64 11.06 8.48 5.93
C PRO A 64 10.74 9.32 4.69
N GLN A 65 10.85 8.70 3.51
CA GLN A 65 10.54 9.38 2.24
C GLN A 65 9.09 9.87 2.18
N TYR A 66 8.13 9.12 2.74
CA TYR A 66 6.72 9.50 2.73
C TYR A 66 6.42 10.55 3.80
N LEU A 67 7.04 10.43 4.99
CA LEU A 67 6.93 11.42 6.07
C LEU A 67 7.44 12.80 5.64
N LEU A 68 8.51 12.86 4.84
CA LEU A 68 9.06 14.11 4.30
C LEU A 68 8.11 14.84 3.34
N GLN A 69 7.12 14.15 2.78
CA GLN A 69 6.11 14.76 1.89
C GLN A 69 4.93 15.35 2.68
N MET A 70 4.86 15.10 4.00
CA MET A 70 3.80 15.57 4.86
C MET A 70 4.21 16.88 5.55
N ASN A 71 3.24 17.77 5.73
CA ASN A 71 3.39 19.06 6.39
C ASN A 71 2.49 19.10 7.64
N ASP A 72 3.11 19.21 8.82
CA ASP A 72 2.38 19.24 10.11
C ASP A 72 1.73 20.58 10.43
N GLN A 73 1.86 21.58 9.55
CA GLN A 73 1.12 22.84 9.60
C GLN A 73 -0.18 22.81 8.79
N TRP A 74 -0.39 21.75 8.01
CA TRP A 74 -1.59 21.53 7.22
C TRP A 74 -2.48 20.51 7.90
N SER A 75 -3.79 20.62 7.70
CA SER A 75 -4.71 19.55 8.11
C SER A 75 -4.38 18.23 7.41
N ILE A 76 -4.87 17.11 7.97
CA ILE A 76 -4.75 15.79 7.32
C ILE A 76 -5.35 15.80 5.91
N GLU A 77 -6.49 16.46 5.74
CA GLU A 77 -7.16 16.62 4.44
C GLU A 77 -6.29 17.36 3.42
N GLU A 78 -5.67 18.47 3.82
CA GLU A 78 -4.77 19.23 2.95
C GLU A 78 -3.53 18.44 2.57
N ASN A 79 -2.96 17.69 3.52
CA ASN A 79 -1.86 16.77 3.23
C ASN A 79 -2.26 15.77 2.15
N ILE A 80 -3.41 15.10 2.30
CA ILE A 80 -3.90 14.11 1.33
C ILE A 80 -4.11 14.75 -0.05
N LYS A 81 -4.76 15.91 -0.10
CA LYS A 81 -5.04 16.63 -1.35
C LYS A 81 -3.76 17.00 -2.11
N ASN A 82 -2.76 17.49 -1.38
CA ASN A 82 -1.51 17.97 -1.98
C ASN A 82 -0.49 16.86 -2.28
N THR A 83 -0.73 15.65 -1.79
CA THR A 83 0.15 14.50 -1.99
C THR A 83 -0.54 13.42 -2.82
N PHE A 84 -1.35 12.56 -2.20
CA PHE A 84 -1.99 11.43 -2.84
C PHE A 84 -3.00 11.79 -3.94
N LEU A 85 -3.60 12.98 -3.89
CA LEU A 85 -4.57 13.45 -4.89
C LEU A 85 -4.01 14.52 -5.84
N ASN A 86 -2.71 14.81 -5.76
CA ASN A 86 -2.05 15.78 -6.60
C ASN A 86 -1.21 15.07 -7.67
N PRO A 87 -1.58 15.13 -8.97
CA PRO A 87 -0.82 14.49 -10.04
C PRO A 87 0.63 14.95 -10.18
N THR A 88 1.00 16.08 -9.59
CA THR A 88 2.39 16.60 -9.58
C THR A 88 3.23 16.09 -8.41
N SER A 89 2.60 15.41 -7.43
CA SER A 89 3.30 14.85 -6.28
C SER A 89 3.90 13.48 -6.61
N SER A 90 5.10 13.21 -6.08
CA SER A 90 5.72 11.89 -6.19
C SER A 90 4.88 10.75 -5.60
N LEU A 91 4.08 11.04 -4.56
CA LEU A 91 3.22 10.05 -3.92
C LEU A 91 2.00 9.63 -4.76
N PHE A 92 1.65 10.42 -5.78
CA PHE A 92 0.56 10.09 -6.69
C PHE A 92 0.87 8.88 -7.56
N GLU A 93 2.10 8.81 -8.09
CA GLU A 93 2.54 7.71 -8.97
C GLU A 93 3.05 6.48 -8.20
N GLU A 94 3.35 6.63 -6.92
CA GLU A 94 3.97 5.59 -6.08
C GLU A 94 3.20 4.26 -6.08
N PRO A 95 1.85 4.22 -5.91
CA PRO A 95 1.12 2.95 -5.94
C PRO A 95 1.29 2.19 -7.26
N GLU A 96 1.30 2.91 -8.39
CA GLU A 96 1.48 2.31 -9.71
C GLU A 96 2.92 1.80 -9.90
N ASN A 97 3.91 2.57 -9.44
CA ASN A 97 5.32 2.20 -9.53
C ASN A 97 5.64 0.95 -8.68
N LEU A 98 5.13 0.89 -7.45
CA LEU A 98 5.27 -0.28 -6.59
C LEU A 98 4.60 -1.51 -7.21
N LEU A 99 3.39 -1.36 -7.75
CA LEU A 99 2.70 -2.46 -8.41
C LEU A 99 3.49 -2.98 -9.63
N LYS A 100 4.06 -2.09 -10.47
CA LYS A 100 4.88 -2.48 -11.62
C LYS A 100 6.16 -3.24 -11.25
N GLN A 101 6.67 -3.06 -10.03
CA GLN A 101 7.83 -3.82 -9.53
C GLN A 101 7.44 -5.25 -9.15
N GLU A 102 6.20 -5.45 -8.68
CA GLU A 102 5.70 -6.75 -8.22
C GLU A 102 5.07 -7.60 -9.34
N VAL A 103 4.51 -6.97 -10.38
CA VAL A 103 3.74 -7.67 -11.42
C VAL A 103 4.07 -7.24 -12.86
N ARG A 104 4.00 -8.19 -13.79
CA ARG A 104 4.29 -7.95 -15.23
C ARG A 104 3.21 -7.15 -15.96
N GLU A 105 1.94 -7.28 -15.58
CA GLU A 105 0.80 -6.64 -16.26
C GLU A 105 0.01 -5.71 -15.34
N ALA A 106 0.66 -4.62 -14.89
CA ALA A 106 0.08 -3.69 -13.92
C ALA A 106 -1.28 -3.10 -14.33
N THR A 107 -1.54 -2.92 -15.62
CA THR A 107 -2.80 -2.34 -16.14
C THR A 107 -4.04 -3.13 -15.71
N LEU A 108 -4.01 -4.45 -15.84
CA LEU A 108 -5.16 -5.29 -15.49
C LEU A 108 -5.33 -5.44 -13.97
N TYR A 109 -4.21 -5.46 -13.23
CA TYR A 109 -4.26 -5.37 -11.76
C TYR A 109 -4.90 -4.06 -11.30
N ASN A 110 -4.49 -2.92 -11.86
CA ASN A 110 -5.07 -1.62 -11.56
C ASN A 110 -6.57 -1.59 -11.88
N ALA A 111 -6.99 -2.09 -13.05
CA ALA A 111 -8.41 -2.13 -13.40
C ALA A 111 -9.24 -2.95 -12.38
N ILE A 112 -8.71 -4.09 -11.92
CA ILE A 112 -9.35 -4.92 -10.89
C ILE A 112 -9.38 -4.20 -9.53
N ILE A 113 -8.27 -3.59 -9.12
CA ILE A 113 -8.17 -2.79 -7.88
C ILE A 113 -9.18 -1.64 -7.90
N THR A 114 -9.26 -0.89 -9.01
CA THR A 114 -10.21 0.20 -9.21
C THR A 114 -11.66 -0.29 -9.17
N ALA A 115 -11.96 -1.42 -9.82
CA ALA A 115 -13.30 -2.01 -9.76
C ALA A 115 -13.72 -2.35 -8.32
N ILE A 116 -12.80 -2.90 -7.52
CA ILE A 116 -13.01 -3.20 -6.11
C ILE A 116 -13.17 -1.91 -5.28
N ALA A 117 -12.27 -0.95 -5.45
CA ALA A 117 -12.27 0.33 -4.74
C ALA A 117 -13.56 1.12 -4.95
N THR A 118 -14.15 0.99 -6.15
CA THR A 118 -15.44 1.59 -6.53
C THR A 118 -16.65 0.73 -6.16
N GLY A 119 -16.47 -0.30 -5.33
CA GLY A 119 -17.56 -1.06 -4.70
C GLY A 119 -17.91 -2.40 -5.35
N SER A 120 -17.21 -2.85 -6.39
CA SER A 120 -17.45 -4.19 -6.95
C SER A 120 -16.99 -5.28 -5.97
N SER A 121 -17.93 -6.10 -5.51
CA SER A 121 -17.71 -7.09 -4.44
C SER A 121 -18.01 -8.53 -4.88
N ARG A 122 -18.46 -8.71 -6.12
CA ARG A 122 -18.68 -10.03 -6.73
C ARG A 122 -17.79 -10.22 -7.94
N MET A 123 -17.35 -11.45 -8.15
CA MET A 123 -16.52 -11.81 -9.29
C MET A 123 -17.15 -11.40 -10.64
N SER A 124 -18.46 -11.59 -10.79
CA SER A 124 -19.20 -11.19 -12.00
C SER A 124 -19.24 -9.67 -12.21
N GLU A 125 -19.33 -8.89 -11.13
CA GLU A 125 -19.30 -7.42 -11.20
C GLU A 125 -17.91 -6.95 -11.64
N ILE A 126 -16.86 -7.50 -11.02
CA ILE A 126 -15.46 -7.18 -11.34
C ILE A 126 -15.17 -7.55 -12.80
N SER A 127 -15.50 -8.77 -13.24
CA SER A 127 -15.22 -9.21 -14.61
C SER A 127 -15.98 -8.36 -15.64
N THR A 128 -17.23 -8.00 -15.36
CA THR A 128 -18.04 -7.13 -16.23
C THR A 128 -17.46 -5.72 -16.32
N LYS A 129 -17.04 -5.15 -15.17
CA LYS A 129 -16.52 -3.79 -15.10
C LYS A 129 -15.14 -3.64 -15.76
N VAL A 130 -14.31 -4.67 -15.62
CA VAL A 130 -12.97 -4.72 -16.21
C VAL A 130 -13.01 -5.14 -17.69
N GLY A 131 -14.10 -5.78 -18.13
CA GLY A 131 -14.25 -6.25 -19.52
C GLY A 131 -13.50 -7.56 -19.80
N GLU A 132 -13.20 -8.34 -18.77
CA GLU A 132 -12.37 -9.54 -18.86
C GLU A 132 -13.11 -10.81 -18.43
N ASN A 133 -12.57 -11.98 -18.81
CA ASN A 133 -13.17 -13.24 -18.42
C ASN A 133 -13.01 -13.50 -16.91
N THR A 134 -14.04 -14.07 -16.28
CA THR A 134 -14.02 -14.46 -14.86
C THR A 134 -12.81 -15.33 -14.47
N SER A 135 -12.36 -16.23 -15.35
CA SER A 135 -11.17 -17.07 -15.12
C SER A 135 -9.87 -16.27 -15.06
N VAL A 136 -9.74 -15.24 -15.92
CA VAL A 136 -8.61 -14.31 -15.91
C VAL A 136 -8.66 -13.50 -14.62
N CYS A 137 -9.77 -12.83 -14.31
CA CYS A 137 -9.92 -12.05 -13.07
C CYS A 137 -9.63 -12.88 -11.80
N ALA A 138 -10.03 -14.15 -11.77
CA ALA A 138 -9.74 -15.04 -10.63
C ALA A 138 -8.24 -15.24 -10.39
N THR A 139 -7.44 -15.30 -11.45
CA THR A 139 -5.97 -15.43 -11.35
C THR A 139 -5.35 -14.17 -10.76
N TYR A 140 -5.74 -12.99 -11.25
CA TYR A 140 -5.23 -11.70 -10.77
C TYR A 140 -5.66 -11.45 -9.33
N LEU A 141 -6.91 -11.76 -8.98
CA LEU A 141 -7.40 -11.68 -7.60
C LEU A 141 -6.63 -12.59 -6.66
N LYS A 142 -6.30 -13.82 -7.08
CA LYS A 142 -5.48 -14.74 -6.27
C LYS A 142 -4.10 -14.15 -6.01
N ASN A 143 -3.47 -13.54 -7.02
CA ASN A 143 -2.16 -12.91 -6.89
C ASN A 143 -2.22 -11.67 -5.98
N LEU A 144 -3.23 -10.82 -6.12
CA LEU A 144 -3.45 -9.69 -5.22
C LEU A 144 -3.67 -10.14 -3.76
N ILE A 145 -4.35 -11.28 -3.55
CA ILE A 145 -4.50 -11.87 -2.21
C ILE A 145 -3.16 -12.37 -1.68
N SER A 146 -2.34 -13.03 -2.50
CA SER A 146 -1.02 -13.53 -2.07
C SER A 146 -0.02 -12.41 -1.80
N LEU A 147 -0.10 -11.31 -2.55
CA LEU A 147 0.66 -10.09 -2.29
C LEU A 147 0.16 -9.35 -1.04
N GLY A 148 -0.94 -9.81 -0.44
CA GLY A 148 -1.55 -9.15 0.69
C GLY A 148 -2.11 -7.79 0.32
N LEU A 149 -2.36 -7.50 -0.96
CA LEU A 149 -2.95 -6.24 -1.43
C LEU A 149 -4.48 -6.27 -1.35
N ILE A 150 -5.11 -7.44 -1.38
CA ILE A 150 -6.54 -7.57 -1.15
C ILE A 150 -6.86 -8.73 -0.20
N LYS A 151 -7.93 -8.62 0.58
CA LYS A 151 -8.41 -9.73 1.42
C LYS A 151 -9.85 -10.11 1.11
N LYS A 152 -10.12 -11.41 0.95
CA LYS A 152 -11.48 -11.97 0.83
C LYS A 152 -12.11 -12.10 2.21
N LYS A 153 -13.19 -11.36 2.47
CA LYS A 153 -14.04 -11.55 3.67
C LYS A 153 -15.31 -12.32 3.32
N HIS A 154 -15.65 -13.31 4.15
CA HIS A 154 -16.93 -14.03 4.07
C HIS A 154 -17.90 -13.43 5.09
N LEU A 155 -19.10 -13.02 4.68
CA LEU A 155 -20.14 -12.58 5.61
C LEU A 155 -20.74 -13.80 6.31
N MET A 156 -20.66 -13.84 7.63
CA MET A 156 -21.22 -14.89 8.49
C MET A 156 -22.57 -14.47 9.07
N GLU A 157 -23.51 -13.99 8.25
CA GLU A 157 -24.90 -13.75 8.66
C GLU A 157 -25.91 -14.37 7.67
N LYS A 158 -26.99 -14.92 8.22
CA LYS A 158 -27.88 -15.95 7.66
C LYS A 158 -28.70 -15.51 6.41
N LYS A 159 -28.43 -16.18 5.26
CA LYS A 159 -29.27 -16.71 4.13
C LYS A 159 -30.61 -16.05 3.67
N PRO A 160 -31.11 -16.30 2.42
CA PRO A 160 -30.50 -17.01 1.26
C PRO A 160 -30.56 -16.20 -0.06
N LEU A 161 -29.56 -16.38 -0.94
CA LEU A 161 -29.65 -16.40 -2.42
C LEU A 161 -28.23 -16.35 -3.00
N GLY A 162 -27.67 -17.53 -3.26
CA GLY A 162 -26.79 -17.81 -4.41
C GLY A 162 -25.59 -16.92 -4.74
N GLY A 163 -25.02 -16.15 -3.82
CA GLY A 163 -23.84 -15.32 -4.13
C GLY A 163 -22.80 -15.36 -3.02
N GLN A 164 -21.60 -15.88 -3.31
CA GLN A 164 -20.43 -15.62 -2.46
C GLN A 164 -20.13 -14.12 -2.53
N PHE A 165 -20.46 -13.38 -1.49
CA PHE A 165 -19.97 -12.01 -1.32
C PHE A 165 -18.47 -12.07 -1.03
N ILE A 166 -17.67 -11.35 -1.82
CA ILE A 166 -16.23 -11.22 -1.64
C ILE A 166 -15.97 -9.74 -1.36
N VAL A 167 -16.02 -9.33 -0.10
CA VAL A 167 -15.52 -7.99 0.24
C VAL A 167 -14.02 -8.06 0.10
N LEU A 168 -13.48 -7.36 -0.90
CA LEU A 168 -12.05 -7.23 -1.17
C LEU A 168 -11.58 -5.92 -0.56
N ARG A 169 -10.76 -6.02 0.49
CA ARG A 169 -10.19 -4.86 1.19
C ARG A 169 -8.80 -4.60 0.66
N ILE A 170 -8.53 -3.42 0.10
CA ILE A 170 -7.16 -3.04 -0.28
C ILE A 170 -6.33 -2.95 1.00
N ILE A 171 -5.33 -3.80 1.13
CA ILE A 171 -4.39 -3.79 2.23
C ILE A 171 -3.11 -3.14 1.69
N CYS A 172 -2.99 -1.83 1.84
CA CYS A 172 -1.68 -1.21 1.81
C CYS A 172 -1.20 -1.12 3.25
N PHE A 173 -0.22 -1.96 3.58
CA PHE A 173 0.61 -1.94 4.79
C PHE A 173 -0.13 -2.11 6.14
N ASP A 174 0.21 -3.21 6.82
CA ASP A 174 -0.35 -3.63 8.10
C ASP A 174 -0.11 -2.60 9.24
N PHE A 175 -0.93 -1.54 9.35
CA PHE A 175 -1.39 -0.92 10.61
C PHE A 175 -2.51 0.16 10.50
N GLY A 176 -3.10 0.47 9.33
CA GLY A 176 -3.95 1.69 9.18
C GLY A 176 -5.34 1.56 8.53
N ILE A 177 -5.82 0.34 8.26
CA ILE A 177 -6.71 0.13 7.10
C ILE A 177 -8.20 0.45 7.34
N ASP A 178 -8.68 0.53 8.59
CA ASP A 178 -10.05 1.03 8.85
C ASP A 178 -10.22 2.51 8.55
N LEU A 179 -9.14 3.28 8.60
CA LEU A 179 -9.19 4.72 8.40
C LEU A 179 -8.99 5.12 6.94
N PHE A 180 -8.01 4.56 6.24
CA PHE A 180 -7.74 4.92 4.83
C PHE A 180 -8.92 4.59 3.91
N GLN A 181 -9.58 3.42 4.09
CA GLN A 181 -10.79 3.11 3.34
C GLN A 181 -11.95 4.06 3.68
N ARG A 182 -12.10 4.48 4.94
CA ARG A 182 -13.13 5.44 5.33
C ARG A 182 -12.84 6.83 4.77
N ILE A 183 -11.60 7.29 4.80
CA ILE A 183 -11.19 8.58 4.28
C ILE A 183 -11.38 8.61 2.75
N VAL A 184 -10.92 7.58 2.03
CA VAL A 184 -11.09 7.51 0.57
C VAL A 184 -12.56 7.38 0.17
N LEU A 185 -13.38 6.57 0.89
CA LEU A 185 -14.82 6.49 0.62
C LEU A 185 -15.57 7.78 0.95
N LEU A 186 -15.24 8.46 2.07
CA LEU A 186 -15.82 9.75 2.43
C LEU A 186 -15.44 10.85 1.43
N PHE A 187 -14.24 10.82 0.87
CA PHE A 187 -13.80 11.77 -0.16
C PHE A 187 -14.39 11.49 -1.55
N ILE A 188 -14.54 10.23 -1.93
CA ILE A 188 -15.17 9.84 -3.21
C ILE A 188 -16.68 10.14 -3.18
N GLU A 189 -17.37 9.93 -2.05
CA GLU A 189 -18.78 10.31 -1.91
C GLU A 189 -18.99 11.84 -1.82
N GLY A 190 -17.97 12.59 -1.39
CA GLY A 190 -17.99 14.05 -1.31
C GLY A 190 -17.63 14.78 -2.62
N GLN A 191 -17.14 14.08 -3.64
CA GLN A 191 -16.81 14.64 -4.96
C GLN A 191 -17.88 14.25 -5.99
N GLN A 192 -19.13 14.68 -5.78
CA GLN A 192 -20.00 15.01 -6.92
C GLN A 192 -19.59 16.39 -7.42
N ILE A 193 -18.79 16.43 -8.48
CA ILE A 193 -18.68 17.56 -9.41
C ILE A 193 -19.02 17.03 -10.79
#